data_AF-A0A6I2FLS3-F1
#
_entry.id   AF-A0A6I2FLS3-F1
#
_cell.length_a   1.000
_cell.length_b   1.000
_cell.length_c   1.000
_cell.angle_alpha   90.00
_cell.angle_beta   90.00
_cell.angle_gamma   90.00
#
_symmetry.space_group_name_H-M   'P 1'
#
loop_
_entity.id
_entity.type
_entity.pdbx_description
1 polymer ?
#
loop_
_entity_poly.entity_id
_entity_poly.type
_entity_poly.pdbx_seq_one_letter_code
_entity_poly.pdbx_strand_id
1 'polypeptide(L)'
;MSMSPEYRRPDDLWSQDTEILPVVGDYEPGYAPRPGGRNLSPAIRYLLIGLAALLVIALATGGFFAARQFGSSTDTPNALPTTTPAAAPVTTTSAKPAPSAPPAAGASLAVVLGWINEGTPTGATDFHTATTTGGTKNDLGSAVAFASPSKKIQCMTPKAGNSFGQGGLTCMVEFDDPPARPATRPSGQWVGSWVDFPGATLGIGHLEGDPGQFSLGDGATLAYGSKLSIDDYDCRMDQTGLFCANRSTGSAVQLSSAGAVAFGCLGKTTAREYGIEYSCTTTSTTTTPTSTSKSKSAPAPGDKCDTPGEKAKSAGGVKLTCATAGDSGLRWLVR
;
A
#
# COMPACT_ATOMS: atom_id res chain seq x y z
N MET A 1 -52.37 -37.44 -43.18
CA MET A 1 -52.04 -37.99 -41.86
C MET A 1 -50.54 -37.96 -41.67
N SER A 2 -50.10 -37.45 -40.53
CA SER A 2 -48.70 -37.19 -40.15
C SER A 2 -47.80 -38.43 -40.08
N MET A 3 -46.53 -38.12 -40.33
CA MET A 3 -45.31 -38.90 -40.15
C MET A 3 -45.00 -39.33 -38.70
N SER A 4 -44.28 -40.46 -38.62
CA SER A 4 -43.25 -40.88 -37.62
C SER A 4 -43.71 -41.47 -36.27
N PRO A 5 -42.84 -42.23 -35.54
CA PRO A 5 -41.42 -42.59 -35.80
C PRO A 5 -41.06 -44.08 -35.63
N GLU A 6 -40.04 -44.54 -36.35
CA GLU A 6 -39.22 -45.69 -35.91
C GLU A 6 -37.94 -45.20 -35.22
N TYR A 7 -37.64 -45.90 -34.13
CA TYR A 7 -36.66 -45.65 -33.10
C TYR A 7 -35.27 -46.13 -33.56
N ARG A 8 -34.29 -45.22 -33.74
CA ARG A 8 -32.88 -45.61 -33.93
C ARG A 8 -32.22 -45.88 -32.58
N ARG A 9 -31.65 -47.08 -32.44
CA ARG A 9 -30.72 -47.46 -31.38
C ARG A 9 -29.32 -46.86 -31.60
N PRO A 10 -28.49 -46.77 -30.55
CA PRO A 10 -27.35 -45.86 -30.47
C PRO A 10 -26.01 -46.59 -30.65
N ASP A 11 -25.66 -47.04 -31.85
CA ASP A 11 -24.36 -47.71 -32.07
C ASP A 11 -23.58 -47.26 -33.34
N ASP A 12 -24.07 -46.29 -34.13
CA ASP A 12 -23.47 -45.94 -35.44
C ASP A 12 -22.68 -44.60 -35.50
N LEU A 13 -22.19 -44.07 -34.37
CA LEU A 13 -21.57 -42.73 -34.34
C LEU A 13 -20.02 -42.69 -34.34
N TRP A 14 -19.33 -43.81 -34.53
CA TRP A 14 -17.85 -43.87 -34.48
C TRP A 14 -17.19 -44.52 -35.69
N SER A 15 -17.75 -44.30 -36.88
CA SER A 15 -17.08 -44.62 -38.16
C SER A 15 -17.24 -43.44 -39.11
N GLN A 16 -16.48 -42.37 -38.87
CA GLN A 16 -16.19 -41.37 -39.90
C GLN A 16 -14.68 -41.13 -39.92
N ASP A 17 -14.07 -41.57 -41.00
CA ASP A 17 -12.67 -41.31 -41.35
C ASP A 17 -12.46 -39.81 -41.49
N THR A 18 -11.66 -39.23 -40.60
CA THR A 18 -11.22 -37.84 -40.76
C THR A 18 -9.92 -37.84 -41.56
N GLU A 19 -10.02 -37.40 -42.82
CA GLU A 19 -8.85 -37.10 -43.65
C GLU A 19 -8.00 -36.02 -42.96
N ILE A 20 -6.73 -36.37 -42.73
CA ILE A 20 -5.72 -35.55 -42.09
C ILE A 20 -5.21 -34.53 -43.12
N LEU A 21 -5.47 -33.24 -42.88
CA LEU A 21 -4.82 -32.15 -43.61
C LEU A 21 -3.30 -32.16 -43.27
N PRO A 22 -2.39 -32.15 -44.26
CA PRO A 22 -0.96 -32.13 -43.99
C PRO A 22 -0.53 -30.75 -43.48
N VAL A 23 0.00 -30.71 -42.26
CA VAL A 23 0.77 -29.57 -41.74
C VAL A 23 2.08 -29.49 -42.53
N VAL A 24 2.27 -28.36 -43.21
CA VAL A 24 3.54 -27.94 -43.80
C VAL A 24 4.53 -27.72 -42.65
N GLY A 25 5.46 -28.65 -42.48
CA GLY A 25 6.55 -28.55 -41.54
C GLY A 25 7.76 -27.91 -42.21
N ASP A 26 8.01 -26.63 -41.91
CA ASP A 26 9.34 -26.05 -42.07
C ASP A 26 10.15 -26.35 -40.80
N TYR A 27 11.19 -27.14 -41.01
CA TYR A 27 12.12 -27.69 -40.05
C TYR A 27 13.41 -26.87 -40.05
N GLU A 28 13.85 -26.36 -38.88
CA GLU A 28 15.25 -26.30 -38.37
C GLU A 28 15.42 -25.24 -37.25
N PRO A 29 16.44 -25.34 -36.38
CA PRO A 29 16.94 -26.54 -35.69
C PRO A 29 17.06 -26.32 -34.16
N GLY A 30 17.37 -27.39 -33.45
CA GLY A 30 17.47 -27.45 -31.99
C GLY A 30 18.41 -26.43 -31.35
N TYR A 31 17.94 -25.80 -30.28
CA TYR A 31 18.76 -24.95 -29.41
C TYR A 31 19.70 -25.84 -28.60
N ALA A 32 20.99 -25.81 -28.94
CA ALA A 32 22.04 -26.38 -28.12
C ALA A 32 22.05 -25.70 -26.73
N PRO A 33 22.29 -26.44 -25.63
CA PRO A 33 22.43 -25.82 -24.32
C PRO A 33 23.71 -24.97 -24.28
N ARG A 34 23.57 -23.69 -23.89
CA ARG A 34 24.71 -22.78 -23.68
C ARG A 34 25.62 -23.32 -22.56
N PRO A 35 26.94 -23.51 -22.78
CA PRO A 35 27.87 -23.80 -21.70
C PRO A 35 28.24 -22.47 -21.03
N GLY A 36 27.80 -22.25 -19.79
CA GLY A 36 28.09 -20.99 -19.11
C GLY A 36 27.93 -20.95 -17.59
N GLY A 37 27.46 -22.02 -16.96
CA GLY A 37 27.47 -22.12 -15.49
C GLY A 37 28.87 -22.53 -15.02
N ARG A 38 29.68 -21.57 -14.56
CA ARG A 38 30.94 -21.88 -13.88
C ARG A 38 30.62 -22.71 -12.63
N ASN A 39 30.88 -24.02 -12.71
CA ASN A 39 30.83 -24.93 -11.57
C ASN A 39 31.92 -24.53 -10.57
N LEU A 40 31.55 -23.68 -9.60
CA LEU A 40 32.38 -23.43 -8.43
C LEU A 40 32.43 -24.72 -7.61
N SER A 41 33.66 -25.24 -7.43
CA SER A 41 33.93 -26.46 -6.67
C SER A 41 33.26 -26.44 -5.29
N PRO A 42 32.78 -27.58 -4.76
CA PRO A 42 32.08 -27.64 -3.48
C PRO A 42 32.87 -27.00 -2.33
N ALA A 43 34.21 -27.05 -2.37
CA ALA A 43 35.08 -26.40 -1.38
C ALA A 43 34.88 -24.87 -1.27
N ILE A 44 34.57 -24.19 -2.37
CA ILE A 44 34.35 -22.72 -2.38
C ILE A 44 32.96 -22.36 -1.81
N ARG A 45 31.97 -23.26 -1.96
CA ARG A 45 30.63 -23.06 -1.37
C ARG A 45 30.65 -23.17 0.15
N TYR A 46 31.46 -24.08 0.71
CA TYR A 46 31.62 -24.21 2.16
C TYR A 46 32.42 -23.05 2.78
N LEU A 47 33.35 -22.45 2.03
CA LEU A 47 34.14 -21.30 2.50
C LEU A 47 33.29 -20.01 2.60
N LEU A 48 32.29 -19.83 1.73
CA LEU A 48 31.36 -18.70 1.80
C LEU A 48 30.31 -18.83 2.92
N ILE A 49 29.86 -20.05 3.22
CA ILE A 49 28.92 -20.30 4.33
C ILE A 49 29.62 -20.12 5.70
N GLY A 50 30.91 -20.46 5.80
CA GLY A 50 31.70 -20.25 7.02
C GLY A 50 31.93 -18.77 7.38
N LEU A 51 32.03 -17.88 6.38
CA LEU A 51 32.26 -16.45 6.58
C LEU A 51 30.99 -15.71 7.05
N ALA A 52 29.80 -16.18 6.65
CA ALA A 52 28.52 -15.64 7.11
C ALA A 52 28.20 -16.01 8.58
N ALA A 53 28.59 -17.20 9.04
CA ALA A 53 28.37 -17.64 10.42
C ALA A 53 29.23 -16.85 11.43
N LEU A 54 30.43 -16.42 11.05
CA LEU A 54 31.31 -15.60 11.92
C LEU A 54 30.82 -14.16 12.09
N LEU A 55 30.12 -13.59 11.10
CA LEU A 55 29.54 -12.24 11.18
C LEU A 55 28.32 -12.15 12.11
N VAL A 56 27.55 -13.24 12.25
CA VAL A 56 26.41 -13.29 13.18
C VAL A 56 26.86 -13.44 14.64
N ILE A 57 27.97 -14.15 14.89
CA ILE A 57 28.49 -14.35 16.25
C ILE A 57 29.18 -13.08 16.79
N ALA A 58 29.77 -12.25 15.93
CA ALA A 58 30.44 -11.01 16.34
C ALA A 58 29.48 -9.85 16.71
N LEU A 59 28.20 -9.92 16.34
CA LEU A 59 27.20 -8.89 16.67
C LEU A 59 26.36 -9.20 17.93
N ALA A 60 26.61 -10.36 18.58
CA ALA A 60 25.87 -10.81 19.76
C ALA A 60 26.57 -10.53 21.11
N THR A 61 27.75 -9.89 21.13
CA THR A 61 28.54 -9.66 22.36
C THR A 61 28.90 -8.20 22.65
N GLY A 62 28.33 -7.22 21.95
CA GLY A 62 28.62 -5.80 22.16
C GLY A 62 27.38 -4.93 22.30
N GLY A 63 26.90 -4.70 23.52
CA GLY A 63 25.82 -3.73 23.75
C GLY A 63 25.13 -3.77 25.11
N PHE A 64 25.89 -3.93 26.19
CA PHE A 64 25.43 -3.57 27.54
C PHE A 64 25.85 -2.12 27.84
N PHE A 65 25.15 -1.46 28.77
CA PHE A 65 25.39 -0.12 29.36
C PHE A 65 24.77 1.10 28.65
N ALA A 66 23.55 1.48 29.07
CA ALA A 66 23.25 2.79 29.68
C ALA A 66 21.75 2.96 29.99
N ALA A 67 21.31 2.58 31.18
CA ALA A 67 20.07 3.11 31.75
C ALA A 67 20.41 3.84 33.06
N ARG A 68 20.30 5.18 33.02
CA ARG A 68 20.50 6.07 34.17
C ARG A 68 19.24 6.08 35.04
N GLN A 69 19.38 5.47 36.21
CA GLN A 69 19.07 5.98 37.55
C GLN A 69 18.23 7.27 37.65
N PHE A 70 17.01 7.14 38.16
CA PHE A 70 16.38 8.12 39.06
C PHE A 70 15.84 7.27 40.23
N GLY A 71 16.46 7.27 41.40
CA GLY A 71 16.38 8.38 42.35
C GLY A 71 15.35 8.02 43.42
N SER A 72 15.68 7.07 44.29
CA SER A 72 14.90 6.74 45.49
C SER A 72 15.42 7.61 46.62
N SER A 73 14.56 8.48 47.17
CA SER A 73 14.82 9.15 48.45
C SER A 73 13.66 8.83 49.38
N THR A 74 13.91 7.91 50.30
CA THR A 74 13.21 7.82 51.59
C THR A 74 13.89 8.77 52.56
N ASP A 75 13.15 9.70 53.16
CA ASP A 75 13.27 9.99 54.59
C ASP A 75 12.02 10.73 55.13
N THR A 76 11.55 10.20 56.26
CA THR A 76 10.42 10.58 57.16
C THR A 76 10.77 11.77 58.09
N PRO A 77 9.96 12.17 59.10
CA PRO A 77 8.60 12.71 59.10
C PRO A 77 8.48 14.02 59.94
N ASN A 78 7.50 14.91 59.67
CA ASN A 78 6.68 15.64 60.68
C ASN A 78 5.92 16.81 60.03
N ALA A 79 4.59 16.81 60.19
CA ALA A 79 3.79 17.91 60.74
C ALA A 79 2.32 17.73 60.31
N LEU A 80 1.45 17.73 61.31
CA LEU A 80 -0.01 17.63 61.23
C LEU A 80 -0.62 18.73 60.33
N PRO A 81 -1.75 18.47 59.64
CA PRO A 81 -2.99 19.03 60.17
C PRO A 81 -4.25 18.15 60.01
N THR A 82 -5.10 18.26 61.03
CA THR A 82 -6.55 18.41 60.99
C THR A 82 -7.39 17.47 60.10
N THR A 83 -8.17 16.65 60.81
CA THR A 83 -9.26 15.78 60.37
C THR A 83 -10.18 16.38 59.31
N THR A 84 -10.35 15.68 58.18
CA THR A 84 -11.52 15.80 57.28
C THR A 84 -11.81 14.42 56.68
N PRO A 85 -13.08 13.97 56.55
CA PRO A 85 -13.42 12.57 56.25
C PRO A 85 -13.00 12.09 54.86
N ALA A 86 -12.61 10.82 54.80
CA ALA A 86 -12.15 10.10 53.61
C ALA A 86 -13.20 10.06 52.48
N ALA A 87 -12.81 10.55 51.29
CA ALA A 87 -13.46 10.21 50.04
C ALA A 87 -12.72 9.04 49.38
N ALA A 88 -13.47 8.04 48.92
CA ALA A 88 -12.98 6.82 48.31
C ALA A 88 -12.11 7.11 47.05
N PRO A 89 -11.10 6.28 46.76
CA PRO A 89 -10.29 6.44 45.55
C PRO A 89 -11.15 6.19 44.30
N VAL A 90 -11.30 7.23 43.48
CA VAL A 90 -11.86 7.10 42.14
C VAL A 90 -10.84 6.40 41.24
N THR A 91 -11.13 5.14 40.90
CA THR A 91 -10.46 4.43 39.81
C THR A 91 -10.83 5.12 38.50
N THR A 92 -9.92 5.95 37.97
CA THR A 92 -10.02 6.41 36.58
C THR A 92 -9.62 5.24 35.69
N THR A 93 -10.59 4.39 35.36
CA THR A 93 -10.47 3.46 34.25
C THR A 93 -10.26 4.31 33.00
N SER A 94 -9.00 4.42 32.55
CA SER A 94 -8.66 5.06 31.28
C SER A 94 -9.30 4.23 30.19
N ALA A 95 -10.49 4.65 29.74
CA ALA A 95 -11.17 4.00 28.63
C ALA A 95 -10.23 4.06 27.42
N LYS A 96 -10.07 2.91 26.74
CA LYS A 96 -9.36 2.84 25.46
C LYS A 96 -9.90 3.97 24.57
N PRO A 97 -9.04 4.83 23.99
CA PRO A 97 -9.49 5.88 23.08
C PRO A 97 -10.42 5.28 22.02
N ALA A 98 -11.53 5.97 21.74
CA ALA A 98 -12.39 5.58 20.64
C ALA A 98 -11.55 5.44 19.35
N PRO A 99 -11.83 4.46 18.49
CA PRO A 99 -11.12 4.33 17.22
C PRO A 99 -11.15 5.68 16.49
N SER A 100 -9.99 6.10 15.99
CA SER A 100 -9.88 7.28 15.14
C SER A 100 -10.78 7.11 13.91
N ALA A 101 -11.49 8.19 13.56
CA ALA A 101 -12.32 8.21 12.37
C ALA A 101 -11.47 7.96 11.10
N PRO A 102 -12.00 7.24 10.10
CA PRO A 102 -11.28 6.99 8.86
C PRO A 102 -10.92 8.31 8.15
N PRO A 103 -9.74 8.40 7.50
CA PRO A 103 -9.35 9.58 6.75
C PRO A 103 -10.34 9.91 5.63
N ALA A 104 -10.80 11.15 5.58
CA ALA A 104 -11.64 11.64 4.48
C ALA A 104 -10.83 11.87 3.19
N ALA A 105 -11.52 11.94 2.05
CA ALA A 105 -10.90 12.31 0.78
C ALA A 105 -10.13 13.65 0.89
N GLY A 106 -8.93 13.69 0.32
CA GLY A 106 -8.04 14.86 0.41
C GLY A 106 -7.17 14.91 1.68
N ALA A 107 -7.30 13.96 2.60
CA ALA A 107 -6.36 13.80 3.72
C ALA A 107 -4.93 13.57 3.20
N SER A 108 -3.94 14.04 3.96
CA SER A 108 -2.53 13.81 3.59
C SER A 108 -2.17 12.32 3.74
N LEU A 109 -1.20 11.85 2.95
CA LEU A 109 -0.71 10.47 3.06
C LEU A 109 -0.22 10.15 4.48
N ALA A 110 0.39 11.11 5.18
CA ALA A 110 0.84 10.92 6.55
C ALA A 110 -0.32 10.61 7.51
N VAL A 111 -1.48 11.28 7.33
CA VAL A 111 -2.70 11.00 8.11
C VAL A 111 -3.22 9.60 7.78
N VAL A 112 -3.24 9.23 6.50
CA VAL A 112 -3.70 7.89 6.06
C VAL A 112 -2.81 6.78 6.62
N LEU A 113 -1.49 6.91 6.49
CA LEU A 113 -0.53 5.93 7.03
C LEU A 113 -0.60 5.86 8.56
N GLY A 114 -0.70 6.99 9.24
CA GLY A 114 -0.88 7.05 10.70
C GLY A 114 -2.12 6.26 11.13
N TRP A 115 -3.24 6.51 10.46
CA TRP A 115 -4.49 5.80 10.74
C TRP A 115 -4.40 4.30 10.41
N ILE A 116 -3.82 3.90 9.29
CA ILE A 116 -3.61 2.47 8.97
C ILE A 116 -2.79 1.78 10.08
N ASN A 117 -1.75 2.45 10.58
CA ASN A 117 -0.87 1.94 11.64
C ASN A 117 -1.53 1.78 13.01
N GLU A 118 -2.65 2.46 13.27
CA GLU A 118 -3.45 2.27 14.49
C GLU A 118 -4.32 1.01 14.45
N GLY A 119 -4.43 0.33 13.29
CA GLY A 119 -5.13 -0.94 13.16
C GLY A 119 -4.45 -2.07 13.95
N THR A 120 -5.24 -3.03 14.40
CA THR A 120 -4.73 -4.20 15.15
C THR A 120 -3.88 -5.09 14.23
N PRO A 121 -2.57 -5.24 14.46
CA PRO A 121 -1.72 -6.02 13.56
C PRO A 121 -2.18 -7.48 13.48
N THR A 122 -2.32 -7.99 12.26
CA THR A 122 -2.60 -9.40 11.96
C THR A 122 -1.43 -9.97 11.17
N GLY A 123 -0.99 -11.17 11.53
CA GLY A 123 0.11 -11.85 10.85
C GLY A 123 -0.27 -12.25 9.42
N ALA A 124 0.65 -12.09 8.47
CA ALA A 124 0.42 -12.47 7.07
C ALA A 124 0.29 -13.99 6.84
N THR A 125 0.74 -14.80 7.80
CA THR A 125 0.75 -16.27 7.70
C THR A 125 -0.61 -16.88 7.42
N ASP A 126 -1.68 -16.27 7.95
CA ASP A 126 -3.05 -16.78 7.82
C ASP A 126 -3.67 -16.46 6.45
N PHE A 127 -2.96 -15.71 5.61
CA PHE A 127 -3.45 -15.20 4.33
C PHE A 127 -2.73 -15.81 3.11
N HIS A 128 -1.91 -16.84 3.29
CA HIS A 128 -1.22 -17.57 2.21
C HIS A 128 -2.04 -18.73 1.62
N THR A 129 -3.37 -18.72 1.80
CA THR A 129 -4.27 -19.73 1.23
C THR A 129 -5.48 -19.06 0.62
N ALA A 130 -5.89 -19.53 -0.56
CA ALA A 130 -7.15 -19.18 -1.19
C ALA A 130 -8.05 -20.43 -1.26
N THR A 131 -9.35 -20.27 -1.03
CA THR A 131 -10.30 -21.39 -1.03
C THR A 131 -11.35 -21.15 -2.11
N THR A 132 -11.42 -22.06 -3.08
CA THR A 132 -12.45 -22.03 -4.13
C THR A 132 -13.85 -22.25 -3.53
N THR A 133 -14.91 -21.89 -4.27
CA THR A 133 -16.30 -22.15 -3.87
C THR A 133 -16.57 -23.65 -3.60
N GLY A 134 -15.85 -24.55 -4.28
CA GLY A 134 -15.91 -26.00 -4.06
C GLY A 134 -15.15 -26.49 -2.82
N GLY A 135 -14.53 -25.59 -2.04
CA GLY A 135 -13.80 -25.92 -0.81
C GLY A 135 -12.34 -26.36 -1.01
N THR A 136 -11.85 -26.40 -2.25
CA THR A 136 -10.43 -26.70 -2.52
C THR A 136 -9.56 -25.55 -2.04
N LYS A 137 -8.59 -25.86 -1.16
CA LYS A 137 -7.59 -24.93 -0.65
C LYS A 137 -6.36 -24.91 -1.54
N ASN A 138 -5.99 -23.74 -2.03
CA ASN A 138 -4.82 -23.49 -2.85
C ASN A 138 -3.76 -22.75 -2.04
N ASP A 139 -2.55 -23.29 -2.00
CA ASP A 139 -1.39 -22.65 -1.39
C ASP A 139 -0.83 -21.55 -2.31
N LEU A 140 -0.79 -20.33 -1.77
CA LEU A 140 -0.34 -19.13 -2.46
C LEU A 140 1.19 -18.95 -2.38
N GLY A 141 1.89 -19.75 -1.58
CA GLY A 141 3.32 -19.56 -1.31
C GLY A 141 3.56 -18.21 -0.64
N SER A 142 4.30 -17.32 -1.29
CA SER A 142 4.55 -15.97 -0.77
C SER A 142 3.41 -14.98 -1.04
N ALA A 143 2.48 -15.30 -1.94
CA ALA A 143 1.34 -14.42 -2.22
C ALA A 143 0.35 -14.41 -1.07
N VAL A 144 -0.38 -13.31 -0.95
CA VAL A 144 -1.35 -13.06 0.10
C VAL A 144 -2.71 -12.83 -0.53
N ALA A 145 -3.75 -13.46 0.01
CA ALA A 145 -5.13 -13.20 -0.35
C ALA A 145 -5.97 -12.92 0.88
N PHE A 146 -6.83 -11.91 0.81
CA PHE A 146 -7.77 -11.59 1.86
C PHE A 146 -9.08 -11.04 1.32
N ALA A 147 -10.15 -11.17 2.10
CA ALA A 147 -11.45 -10.60 1.78
C ALA A 147 -11.99 -9.76 2.94
N SER A 148 -12.85 -8.80 2.64
CA SER A 148 -13.60 -8.08 3.66
C SER A 148 -14.59 -9.00 4.38
N PRO A 149 -15.00 -8.67 5.61
CA PRO A 149 -16.04 -9.42 6.31
C PRO A 149 -17.37 -9.43 5.55
N SER A 150 -17.66 -8.38 4.78
CA SER A 150 -18.84 -8.28 3.90
C SER A 150 -18.71 -9.06 2.59
N LYS A 151 -17.52 -9.58 2.25
CA LYS A 151 -17.19 -10.23 0.97
C LYS A 151 -17.34 -9.35 -0.28
N LYS A 152 -17.58 -8.05 -0.11
CA LYS A 152 -17.62 -7.06 -1.21
C LYS A 152 -16.25 -6.65 -1.74
N ILE A 153 -15.18 -6.93 -0.99
CA ILE A 153 -13.80 -6.64 -1.39
C ILE A 153 -12.99 -7.92 -1.22
N GLN A 154 -12.28 -8.31 -2.26
CA GLN A 154 -11.34 -9.43 -2.24
C GLN A 154 -10.05 -8.97 -2.90
N CYS A 155 -8.93 -9.08 -2.22
CA CYS A 155 -7.64 -8.67 -2.74
C CYS A 155 -6.66 -9.82 -2.72
N MET A 156 -5.76 -9.86 -3.70
CA MET A 156 -4.72 -10.84 -3.80
C MET A 156 -3.45 -10.21 -4.40
N THR A 157 -2.28 -10.63 -3.94
CA THR A 157 -1.01 -10.32 -4.59
C THR A 157 -0.61 -11.45 -5.55
N PRO A 158 0.16 -11.17 -6.62
CA PRO A 158 0.55 -12.20 -7.56
C PRO A 158 1.50 -13.18 -6.89
N LYS A 159 1.29 -14.47 -7.18
CA LYS A 159 2.23 -15.52 -6.80
C LYS A 159 3.56 -15.31 -7.53
N ALA A 160 4.67 -15.40 -6.80
CA ALA A 160 6.00 -15.30 -7.41
C ALA A 160 6.15 -16.30 -8.58
N GLY A 161 6.55 -15.80 -9.75
CA GLY A 161 6.65 -16.58 -10.99
C GLY A 161 5.38 -16.59 -11.86
N ASN A 162 4.27 -16.04 -11.38
CA ASN A 162 3.06 -15.83 -12.16
C ASN A 162 2.88 -14.33 -12.45
N SER A 163 2.68 -13.97 -13.71
CA SER A 163 2.43 -12.59 -14.13
C SER A 163 0.95 -12.41 -14.46
N PHE A 164 0.11 -12.30 -13.43
CA PHE A 164 -1.27 -11.82 -13.59
C PHE A 164 -1.32 -10.33 -13.19
N GLY A 165 -1.97 -9.50 -14.01
CA GLY A 165 -2.08 -8.06 -13.78
C GLY A 165 -0.76 -7.28 -13.92
N GLN A 166 -0.76 -6.04 -13.42
CA GLN A 166 0.39 -5.11 -13.47
C GLN A 166 1.43 -5.34 -12.37
N GLY A 167 1.31 -6.44 -11.62
CA GLY A 167 2.05 -6.69 -10.38
C GLY A 167 1.46 -5.96 -9.18
N GLY A 168 1.86 -6.35 -7.97
CA GLY A 168 1.40 -5.72 -6.72
C GLY A 168 0.02 -6.17 -6.24
N LEU A 169 -0.79 -5.27 -5.67
CA LEU A 169 -2.08 -5.62 -5.09
C LEU A 169 -3.20 -5.48 -6.13
N THR A 170 -3.92 -6.56 -6.41
CA THR A 170 -5.13 -6.52 -7.24
C THR A 170 -6.33 -6.87 -6.39
N CYS A 171 -7.43 -6.13 -6.56
CA CYS A 171 -8.68 -6.34 -5.83
C CYS A 171 -9.88 -6.46 -6.77
N MET A 172 -10.84 -7.28 -6.37
CA MET A 172 -12.21 -7.28 -6.86
C MET A 172 -13.07 -6.51 -5.86
N VAL A 173 -13.81 -5.50 -6.33
CA VAL A 173 -14.67 -4.65 -5.51
C VAL A 173 -16.07 -4.59 -6.10
N GLU A 174 -17.06 -4.91 -5.28
CA GLU A 174 -18.47 -4.73 -5.63
C GLU A 174 -18.87 -3.25 -5.51
N PHE A 175 -18.67 -2.51 -6.60
CA PHE A 175 -19.07 -1.10 -6.70
C PHE A 175 -20.58 -0.96 -6.96
N ASP A 176 -21.19 0.05 -6.33
CA ASP A 176 -22.59 0.42 -6.55
C ASP A 176 -22.77 1.09 -7.93
N ASP A 177 -21.77 1.86 -8.39
CA ASP A 177 -21.69 2.46 -9.73
C ASP A 177 -20.29 2.17 -10.33
N PRO A 178 -20.10 1.01 -10.99
CA PRO A 178 -18.80 0.60 -11.51
C PRO A 178 -18.35 1.50 -12.68
N PRO A 179 -17.04 1.77 -12.84
CA PRO A 179 -16.53 2.56 -13.95
C PRO A 179 -16.97 2.05 -15.32
N ALA A 180 -17.37 2.99 -16.19
CA ALA A 180 -17.63 2.71 -17.58
C ALA A 180 -16.35 2.32 -18.34
N ARG A 181 -16.51 1.46 -19.34
CA ARG A 181 -15.44 1.09 -20.28
C ARG A 181 -14.91 2.33 -21.00
N PRO A 182 -13.59 2.51 -21.12
CA PRO A 182 -13.02 3.63 -21.86
C PRO A 182 -13.26 3.46 -23.37
N ALA A 183 -13.57 4.57 -24.06
CA ALA A 183 -13.87 4.55 -25.51
C ALA A 183 -12.69 4.07 -26.37
N THR A 184 -11.46 4.15 -25.86
CA THR A 184 -10.22 3.64 -26.49
C THR A 184 -10.16 2.11 -26.58
N ARG A 185 -11.05 1.39 -25.87
CA ARG A 185 -11.06 -0.06 -25.76
C ARG A 185 -12.46 -0.61 -26.06
N PRO A 186 -12.94 -0.56 -27.32
CA PRO A 186 -14.35 -0.84 -27.64
C PRO A 186 -14.76 -2.31 -27.47
N SER A 187 -13.83 -3.26 -27.51
CA SER A 187 -14.08 -4.70 -27.54
C SER A 187 -13.39 -5.46 -26.40
N GLY A 188 -13.84 -6.69 -26.11
CA GLY A 188 -13.37 -7.51 -24.99
C GLY A 188 -14.38 -7.61 -23.84
N GLN A 189 -14.07 -8.42 -22.83
CA GLN A 189 -14.88 -8.56 -21.62
C GLN A 189 -14.48 -7.46 -20.62
N TRP A 190 -15.46 -6.66 -20.17
CA TRP A 190 -15.20 -5.56 -19.24
C TRP A 190 -15.58 -5.95 -17.83
N VAL A 191 -14.65 -5.77 -16.90
CA VAL A 191 -14.84 -6.06 -15.48
C VAL A 191 -14.67 -4.76 -14.71
N GLY A 192 -15.78 -4.04 -14.48
CA GLY A 192 -15.78 -2.75 -13.79
C GLY A 192 -15.37 -2.84 -12.31
N SER A 193 -15.48 -4.02 -11.71
CA SER A 193 -15.10 -4.33 -10.32
C SER A 193 -13.60 -4.58 -10.14
N TRP A 194 -12.82 -4.66 -11.23
CA TRP A 194 -11.38 -4.95 -11.16
C TRP A 194 -10.59 -3.71 -10.74
N VAL A 195 -9.69 -3.87 -9.79
CA VAL A 195 -8.81 -2.80 -9.29
C VAL A 195 -7.37 -3.29 -9.29
N ASP A 196 -6.49 -2.61 -10.00
CA ASP A 196 -5.04 -2.85 -9.95
C ASP A 196 -4.35 -1.72 -9.21
N PHE A 197 -3.66 -2.05 -8.13
CA PHE A 197 -2.88 -1.12 -7.33
C PHE A 197 -1.43 -1.61 -7.15
N PRO A 198 -0.58 -1.51 -8.19
CA PRO A 198 0.85 -1.85 -8.12
C PRO A 198 1.68 -0.88 -7.26
N GLY A 199 1.08 0.19 -6.74
CA GLY A 199 1.74 1.21 -5.90
C GLY A 199 1.80 2.56 -6.61
N ALA A 200 2.64 2.73 -7.62
CA ALA A 200 2.81 4.02 -8.29
C ALA A 200 1.64 4.39 -9.23
N THR A 201 0.77 3.44 -9.54
CA THR A 201 -0.45 3.64 -10.34
C THR A 201 -1.64 2.98 -9.65
N LEU A 202 -2.84 3.40 -10.05
CA LEU A 202 -4.11 2.78 -9.65
C LEU A 202 -5.04 2.75 -10.86
N GLY A 203 -5.48 1.56 -11.25
CA GLY A 203 -6.46 1.34 -12.30
C GLY A 203 -7.75 0.76 -11.75
N ILE A 204 -8.91 1.21 -12.24
CA ILE A 204 -10.23 0.75 -11.82
C ILE A 204 -11.09 0.47 -13.05
N GLY A 205 -11.63 -0.74 -13.11
CA GLY A 205 -12.28 -1.32 -14.27
C GLY A 205 -11.25 -1.70 -15.33
N HIS A 206 -11.20 -2.97 -15.73
CA HIS A 206 -10.23 -3.45 -16.73
C HIS A 206 -10.91 -4.35 -17.76
N LEU A 207 -10.27 -4.51 -18.93
CA LEU A 207 -10.64 -5.56 -19.86
C LEU A 207 -9.99 -6.86 -19.39
N GLU A 208 -10.80 -7.79 -18.90
CA GLU A 208 -10.29 -9.03 -18.35
C GLU A 208 -11.11 -10.22 -18.85
N GLY A 209 -10.43 -11.14 -19.54
CA GLY A 209 -11.04 -12.32 -20.16
C GLY A 209 -10.87 -13.60 -19.33
N ASP A 210 -9.91 -13.60 -18.41
CA ASP A 210 -9.61 -14.68 -17.47
C ASP A 210 -9.80 -14.14 -16.04
N PRO A 211 -10.47 -14.85 -15.12
CA PRO A 211 -10.51 -14.47 -13.70
C PRO A 211 -9.13 -14.22 -13.05
N GLY A 212 -8.05 -14.65 -13.71
CA GLY A 212 -6.68 -14.41 -13.31
C GLY A 212 -6.40 -15.10 -11.98
N GLN A 213 -5.72 -14.41 -11.08
CA GLN A 213 -5.38 -14.97 -9.76
C GLN A 213 -6.60 -15.28 -8.88
N PHE A 214 -7.76 -14.69 -9.14
CA PHE A 214 -8.98 -14.98 -8.37
C PHE A 214 -9.58 -16.36 -8.69
N SER A 215 -9.10 -17.03 -9.75
CA SER A 215 -9.40 -18.45 -10.00
C SER A 215 -8.91 -19.39 -8.88
N LEU A 216 -7.93 -18.94 -8.07
CA LEU A 216 -7.42 -19.67 -6.90
C LEU A 216 -8.42 -19.68 -5.74
N GLY A 217 -9.43 -18.81 -5.77
CA GLY A 217 -10.49 -18.69 -4.77
C GLY A 217 -10.31 -17.55 -3.78
N ASP A 218 -11.04 -17.63 -2.68
CA ASP A 218 -11.16 -16.55 -1.69
C ASP A 218 -10.11 -16.66 -0.60
N GLY A 219 -9.47 -15.53 -0.32
CA GLY A 219 -8.57 -15.40 0.82
C GLY A 219 -9.28 -15.41 2.16
N ALA A 220 -8.50 -15.50 3.24
CA ALA A 220 -9.01 -15.40 4.60
C ALA A 220 -9.68 -14.04 4.85
N THR A 221 -10.65 -14.00 5.75
CA THR A 221 -11.32 -12.74 6.11
C THR A 221 -10.38 -11.85 6.94
N LEU A 222 -10.10 -10.64 6.46
CA LEU A 222 -9.43 -9.60 7.25
C LEU A 222 -10.48 -8.87 8.10
N ALA A 223 -10.43 -9.02 9.43
CA ALA A 223 -11.45 -8.46 10.32
C ALA A 223 -11.42 -6.92 10.35
N TYR A 224 -12.58 -6.30 10.59
CA TYR A 224 -12.65 -4.84 10.78
C TYR A 224 -11.74 -4.37 11.91
N GLY A 225 -11.08 -3.23 11.71
CA GLY A 225 -10.08 -2.65 12.61
C GLY A 225 -8.71 -3.33 12.54
N SER A 226 -8.54 -4.37 11.72
CA SER A 226 -7.27 -5.09 11.60
C SER A 226 -6.38 -4.46 10.54
N LYS A 227 -5.07 -4.48 10.81
CA LYS A 227 -4.00 -4.10 9.89
C LYS A 227 -3.29 -5.36 9.40
N LEU A 228 -3.07 -5.45 8.10
CA LEU A 228 -2.27 -6.46 7.43
C LEU A 228 -1.13 -5.79 6.65
N SER A 229 0.11 -6.20 6.90
CA SER A 229 1.29 -5.74 6.17
C SER A 229 1.73 -6.82 5.18
N ILE A 230 1.91 -6.46 3.91
CA ILE A 230 2.25 -7.35 2.80
C ILE A 230 3.33 -6.67 1.97
N ASP A 231 4.58 -7.13 2.05
CA ASP A 231 5.72 -6.46 1.38
C ASP A 231 5.71 -4.95 1.66
N ASP A 232 5.60 -4.11 0.63
CA ASP A 232 5.52 -2.65 0.73
C ASP A 232 4.12 -2.11 1.10
N TYR A 233 3.10 -2.96 1.14
CA TYR A 233 1.73 -2.59 1.44
C TYR A 233 1.44 -2.66 2.94
N ASP A 234 0.76 -1.63 3.44
CA ASP A 234 0.05 -1.66 4.71
C ASP A 234 -1.44 -1.44 4.44
N CYS A 235 -2.24 -2.44 4.76
CA CYS A 235 -3.69 -2.41 4.57
C CYS A 235 -4.40 -2.42 5.92
N ARG A 236 -5.45 -1.62 6.08
CA ARG A 236 -6.37 -1.65 7.21
C ARG A 236 -7.79 -1.83 6.71
N MET A 237 -8.49 -2.83 7.26
CA MET A 237 -9.91 -3.05 6.98
C MET A 237 -10.75 -2.26 7.98
N ASP A 238 -11.75 -1.53 7.49
CA ASP A 238 -12.69 -0.76 8.29
C ASP A 238 -14.12 -0.93 7.78
N GLN A 239 -15.11 -0.57 8.59
CA GLN A 239 -16.51 -0.64 8.20
C GLN A 239 -16.84 0.25 6.99
N THR A 240 -16.07 1.31 6.78
CA THR A 240 -16.20 2.20 5.62
C THR A 240 -15.47 1.71 4.37
N GLY A 241 -14.63 0.67 4.47
CA GLY A 241 -13.89 0.11 3.35
C GLY A 241 -12.48 -0.36 3.70
N LEU A 242 -11.75 -0.77 2.67
CA LEU A 242 -10.34 -1.13 2.75
C LEU A 242 -9.48 0.09 2.47
N PHE A 243 -8.51 0.37 3.33
CA PHE A 243 -7.44 1.33 3.04
C PHE A 243 -6.14 0.56 2.84
N CYS A 244 -5.45 0.76 1.72
CA CYS A 244 -4.13 0.17 1.48
C CYS A 244 -3.16 1.26 1.03
N ALA A 245 -2.01 1.34 1.69
CA ALA A 245 -0.93 2.24 1.32
C ALA A 245 0.28 1.43 0.83
N ASN A 246 0.93 1.89 -0.24
CA ASN A 246 2.22 1.39 -0.66
C ASN A 246 3.30 2.37 -0.14
N ARG A 247 4.16 1.86 0.75
CA ARG A 247 5.19 2.64 1.43
C ARG A 247 6.33 3.05 0.51
N SER A 248 6.71 2.21 -0.45
CA SER A 248 7.84 2.49 -1.34
C SER A 248 7.52 3.57 -2.37
N THR A 249 6.25 3.66 -2.80
CA THR A 249 5.80 4.66 -3.77
C THR A 249 5.17 5.90 -3.14
N GLY A 250 4.80 5.86 -1.86
CA GLY A 250 4.16 7.00 -1.20
C GLY A 250 2.75 7.27 -1.74
N SER A 251 1.97 6.20 -1.92
CA SER A 251 0.61 6.25 -2.45
C SER A 251 -0.32 5.43 -1.56
N ALA A 252 -1.61 5.75 -1.59
CA ALA A 252 -2.61 4.91 -0.94
C ALA A 252 -3.96 5.00 -1.65
N VAL A 253 -4.81 4.02 -1.39
CA VAL A 253 -6.18 3.95 -1.89
C VAL A 253 -7.12 3.52 -0.77
N GLN A 254 -8.30 4.13 -0.73
CA GLN A 254 -9.47 3.58 -0.04
C GLN A 254 -10.40 2.97 -1.08
N LEU A 255 -10.92 1.78 -0.80
CA LEU A 255 -11.85 1.03 -1.65
C LEU A 255 -13.11 0.73 -0.84
N SER A 256 -14.27 1.07 -1.39
CA SER A 256 -15.58 0.66 -0.89
C SER A 256 -16.57 0.52 -2.04
N SER A 257 -17.81 0.10 -1.75
CA SER A 257 -18.85 0.02 -2.79
C SER A 257 -19.16 1.38 -3.42
N ALA A 258 -18.97 2.48 -2.70
CA ALA A 258 -19.15 3.83 -3.21
C ALA A 258 -18.07 4.26 -4.23
N GLY A 259 -16.98 3.50 -4.36
CA GLY A 259 -15.88 3.79 -5.29
C GLY A 259 -14.51 3.73 -4.62
N ALA A 260 -13.52 4.32 -5.28
CA ALA A 260 -12.16 4.41 -4.78
C ALA A 260 -11.73 5.86 -4.56
N VAL A 261 -11.00 6.10 -3.47
CA VAL A 261 -10.37 7.37 -3.15
C VAL A 261 -8.86 7.20 -3.17
N ALA A 262 -8.17 7.94 -4.04
CA ALA A 262 -6.72 7.93 -4.13
C ALA A 262 -6.09 8.98 -3.19
N PHE A 263 -4.92 8.65 -2.64
CA PHE A 263 -4.14 9.48 -1.73
C PHE A 263 -2.66 9.46 -2.10
N GLY A 264 -1.90 10.40 -1.51
CA GLY A 264 -0.46 10.51 -1.75
C GLY A 264 -0.15 11.06 -3.14
N CYS A 265 0.81 10.47 -3.83
CA CYS A 265 1.22 10.95 -5.15
C CYS A 265 0.24 10.64 -6.29
N LEU A 266 -0.78 9.80 -6.06
CA LEU A 266 -1.72 9.38 -7.10
C LEU A 266 -2.59 10.56 -7.57
N GLY A 267 -2.33 11.03 -8.79
CA GLY A 267 -3.19 11.98 -9.50
C GLY A 267 -3.99 11.28 -10.59
N LYS A 268 -5.26 11.67 -10.77
CA LYS A 268 -6.10 11.14 -11.86
C LYS A 268 -5.50 11.52 -13.20
N THR A 269 -5.48 10.56 -14.14
CA THR A 269 -4.95 10.74 -15.49
C THR A 269 -6.02 10.42 -16.54
N THR A 270 -5.66 10.61 -17.81
CA THR A 270 -6.50 10.15 -18.91
C THR A 270 -6.54 8.63 -18.93
N ALA A 271 -7.71 8.07 -18.68
CA ALA A 271 -8.00 6.64 -18.80
C ALA A 271 -7.64 6.13 -20.21
N ARG A 272 -6.74 5.16 -20.29
CA ARG A 272 -6.34 4.49 -21.54
C ARG A 272 -6.74 3.03 -21.54
N GLU A 273 -6.37 2.33 -20.46
CA GLU A 273 -6.60 0.90 -20.28
C GLU A 273 -7.71 0.61 -19.29
N TYR A 274 -7.88 1.49 -18.30
CA TYR A 274 -8.86 1.39 -17.24
C TYR A 274 -10.02 2.36 -17.43
N GLY A 275 -11.10 2.20 -16.65
CA GLY A 275 -12.24 3.11 -16.66
C GLY A 275 -11.93 4.38 -15.89
N ILE A 276 -11.15 4.22 -14.82
CA ILE A 276 -10.50 5.30 -14.08
C ILE A 276 -9.04 4.92 -13.87
N GLU A 277 -8.14 5.88 -14.08
CA GLU A 277 -6.70 5.64 -14.02
C GLU A 277 -6.01 6.77 -13.25
N TYR A 278 -5.10 6.42 -12.35
CA TYR A 278 -4.26 7.33 -11.59
C TYR A 278 -2.80 6.94 -11.75
N SER A 279 -1.92 7.94 -11.69
CA SER A 279 -0.48 7.72 -11.68
C SER A 279 0.19 8.73 -10.77
N CYS A 280 1.28 8.31 -10.14
CA CYS A 280 2.23 9.21 -9.53
C CYS A 280 3.08 9.84 -10.64
N THR A 281 2.83 11.10 -10.94
CA THR A 281 3.77 11.88 -11.74
C THR A 281 5.01 12.12 -10.90
N THR A 282 6.20 11.83 -11.42
CA THR A 282 7.49 12.16 -10.77
C THR A 282 7.69 13.65 -10.50
N THR A 283 6.72 14.48 -10.84
CA THR A 283 6.60 15.83 -10.33
C THR A 283 5.79 15.79 -9.04
N SER A 284 6.50 15.68 -7.91
CA SER A 284 6.00 16.18 -6.62
C SER A 284 5.77 17.69 -6.74
N THR A 285 4.73 18.10 -7.46
CA THR A 285 4.08 19.36 -7.18
C THR A 285 3.21 19.05 -5.99
N THR A 286 3.79 19.22 -4.80
CA THR A 286 3.03 19.38 -3.57
C THR A 286 1.94 20.40 -3.87
N THR A 287 0.70 19.94 -4.05
CA THR A 287 -0.49 20.77 -4.05
C THR A 287 -0.69 21.23 -2.61
N THR A 288 0.18 22.13 -2.16
CA THR A 288 -0.10 22.98 -1.03
C THR A 288 -1.30 23.83 -1.44
N PRO A 289 -2.45 23.75 -0.75
CA PRO A 289 -3.48 24.75 -0.95
C PRO A 289 -2.83 26.10 -0.64
N THR A 290 -2.88 27.00 -1.62
CA THR A 290 -2.33 28.36 -1.60
C THR A 290 -2.43 28.99 -0.22
N SER A 291 -1.38 28.85 0.57
CA SER A 291 -1.07 29.71 1.71
C SER A 291 0.42 29.97 1.60
N THR A 292 0.72 31.21 1.24
CA THR A 292 2.06 31.71 0.99
C THR A 292 2.86 31.74 2.29
N SER A 293 3.30 30.58 2.78
CA SER A 293 4.31 30.49 3.84
C SER A 293 5.68 30.39 3.18
N LYS A 294 6.29 31.55 2.90
CA LYS A 294 7.75 31.63 2.76
C LYS A 294 8.32 31.08 4.06
N SER A 295 9.01 29.95 4.00
CA SER A 295 9.97 29.57 5.06
C SER A 295 11.05 30.65 5.09
N LYS A 296 10.82 31.71 5.85
CA LYS A 296 11.75 32.84 6.02
C LYS A 296 12.84 32.35 6.97
N SER A 297 14.00 31.99 6.42
CA SER A 297 15.25 32.12 7.20
C SER A 297 15.31 33.54 7.78
N ALA A 298 15.71 33.66 9.04
CA ALA A 298 15.76 34.95 9.72
C ALA A 298 16.65 35.92 8.92
N PRO A 299 16.19 37.16 8.63
CA PRO A 299 16.94 38.09 7.80
C PRO A 299 18.26 38.50 8.47
N ALA A 300 19.29 38.67 7.67
CA ALA A 300 20.59 39.20 8.08
C ALA A 300 20.66 40.73 7.83
N PRO A 301 21.50 41.46 8.59
CA PRO A 301 21.81 42.85 8.26
C PRO A 301 22.31 42.98 6.81
N GLY A 302 21.74 43.91 6.05
CA GLY A 302 22.08 44.13 4.64
C GLY A 302 21.26 43.31 3.64
N ASP A 303 20.39 42.40 4.09
CA ASP A 303 19.43 41.72 3.21
C ASP A 303 18.40 42.69 2.65
N LYS A 304 17.85 42.39 1.47
CA LYS A 304 16.75 43.16 0.89
C LYS A 304 15.49 43.02 1.74
N CYS A 305 14.75 44.11 1.87
CA CYS A 305 13.45 44.14 2.53
C CYS A 305 12.45 44.89 1.65
N ASP A 306 11.19 44.49 1.74
CA ASP A 306 10.16 44.93 0.79
C ASP A 306 9.40 46.16 1.33
N THR A 307 9.33 46.34 2.65
CA THR A 307 8.47 47.37 3.27
C THR A 307 9.26 48.30 4.21
N PRO A 308 9.34 49.62 3.94
CA PRO A 308 9.99 50.57 4.83
C PRO A 308 9.38 50.54 6.25
N GLY A 309 10.23 50.50 7.27
CA GLY A 309 9.81 50.45 8.67
C GLY A 309 9.44 49.06 9.20
N GLU A 310 9.48 48.00 8.36
CA GLU A 310 9.29 46.61 8.82
C GLU A 310 10.32 46.27 9.91
N LYS A 311 9.93 45.52 10.94
CA LYS A 311 10.81 45.10 12.04
C LYS A 311 10.98 43.59 12.01
N ALA A 312 12.21 43.11 12.16
CA ALA A 312 12.51 41.69 12.24
C ALA A 312 13.57 41.41 13.31
N LYS A 313 13.87 40.13 13.55
CA LYS A 313 15.02 39.69 14.34
C LYS A 313 15.91 38.80 13.48
N SER A 314 17.22 38.99 13.55
CA SER A 314 18.17 38.04 12.94
C SER A 314 18.20 36.72 13.72
N ALA A 315 18.84 35.70 13.15
CA ALA A 315 19.04 34.41 13.82
C ALA A 315 19.77 34.54 15.18
N GLY A 316 20.57 35.61 15.37
CA GLY A 316 21.24 35.94 16.63
C GLY A 316 20.43 36.82 17.58
N GLY A 317 19.15 37.08 17.29
CA GLY A 317 18.25 37.87 18.14
C GLY A 317 18.39 39.39 18.02
N VAL A 318 19.22 39.88 17.09
CA VAL A 318 19.44 41.31 16.86
C VAL A 318 18.20 41.92 16.21
N LYS A 319 17.72 43.06 16.73
CA LYS A 319 16.56 43.76 16.17
C LYS A 319 16.96 44.47 14.87
N LEU A 320 16.22 44.20 13.81
CA LEU A 320 16.42 44.80 12.49
C LEU A 320 15.23 45.69 12.13
N THR A 321 15.49 46.78 11.40
CA THR A 321 14.46 47.64 10.80
C THR A 321 14.75 47.80 9.31
N CYS A 322 13.74 47.65 8.46
CA CYS A 322 13.86 47.90 7.04
C CYS A 322 13.91 49.40 6.77
N ALA A 323 15.00 49.90 6.21
CA ALA A 323 15.12 51.31 5.82
C ALA A 323 16.06 51.46 4.61
N THR A 324 16.05 52.65 4.01
CA THR A 324 16.88 52.95 2.84
C THR A 324 18.35 53.01 3.24
N ALA A 325 19.17 52.13 2.67
CA ALA A 325 20.61 52.10 2.89
C ALA A 325 21.33 52.89 1.79
N GLY A 326 21.42 54.22 1.94
CA GLY A 326 21.99 55.11 0.94
C GLY A 326 21.30 54.97 -0.43
N ASP A 327 22.07 54.90 -1.51
CA ASP A 327 21.52 54.75 -2.87
C ASP A 327 21.11 53.31 -3.23
N SER A 328 21.27 52.35 -2.31
CA SER A 328 21.11 50.92 -2.59
C SER A 328 19.69 50.39 -2.40
N GLY A 329 18.72 51.26 -2.08
CA GLY A 329 17.33 50.91 -1.80
C GLY A 329 17.11 50.30 -0.40
N LEU A 330 15.95 49.69 -0.18
CA LEU A 330 15.52 49.18 1.12
C LEU A 330 16.31 47.94 1.54
N ARG A 331 16.89 47.99 2.74
CA ARG A 331 17.67 46.92 3.36
C ARG A 331 17.37 46.78 4.85
N TRP A 332 17.57 45.58 5.39
CA TRP A 332 17.51 45.33 6.83
C TRP A 332 18.71 45.96 7.54
N LEU A 333 18.46 46.95 8.41
CA LEU A 333 19.48 47.65 9.19
C LEU A 333 19.38 47.26 10.68
N VAL A 334 20.52 47.16 11.35
CA VAL A 334 20.56 46.91 12.80
C VAL A 334 20.02 48.12 13.54
N ARG A 335 19.17 47.87 14.55
CA ARG A 335 18.59 48.88 15.43
C ARG A 335 19.27 48.89 16.79
#